data_AF-A0A8I1JJJ7-F1
#
_entry.id   AF-A0A8I1JJJ7-F1
#
_cell.length_a   1.000
_cell.length_b   1.000
_cell.length_c   1.000
_cell.angle_alpha   90.00
_cell.angle_beta   90.00
_cell.angle_gamma   90.00
#
_symmetry.space_group_name_H-M   'P 1'
#
loop_
_entity.id
_entity.type
_entity.pdbx_description
1 polymer ?
#
loop_
_entity_poly.entity_id
_entity_poly.type
_entity_poly.pdbx_seq_one_letter_code
_entity_poly.pdbx_strand_id
1 'polypeptide(L)'
;MPSRQKTIDFLESRAFKKSITDQLPDGKAKIALAIRDRLINHSELNAFGAPDLKGTSAFDICLFMLFLDVLDTDSKTEVMAGIFNVGQLSCKKWIKRLRSEAMADIEWVRPQESVRGNVGKFVVYSWGIFDSTVYSVFKPYAKMVLDNYKSHKAIEKLES
;
A
#
# COMPACT_ATOMS: atom_id res chain seq x y z
N MET A 1 -0.10 -11.49 17.17
CA MET A 1 -0.03 -11.44 15.69
C MET A 1 1.40 -11.05 15.26
N PRO A 2 2.27 -12.02 14.96
CA PRO A 2 3.69 -11.77 14.69
C PRO A 2 3.95 -10.78 13.54
N SER A 3 3.15 -10.80 12.48
CA SER A 3 3.34 -9.91 11.32
C SER A 3 3.07 -8.44 11.59
N ARG A 4 2.05 -8.13 12.40
CA ARG A 4 1.79 -6.75 12.84
C ARG A 4 2.96 -6.20 13.65
N GLN A 5 3.46 -6.96 14.63
CA GLN A 5 4.60 -6.51 15.45
C GLN A 5 5.86 -6.32 14.60
N LYS A 6 6.19 -7.28 13.73
CA LYS A 6 7.30 -7.14 12.77
C LYS A 6 7.22 -5.86 11.93
N THR A 7 6.00 -5.47 11.56
CA THR A 7 5.76 -4.25 10.80
C THR A 7 6.04 -2.99 11.62
N ILE A 8 5.59 -2.98 12.88
CA ILE A 8 5.88 -1.91 13.83
C ILE A 8 7.40 -1.80 14.05
N ASP A 9 8.06 -2.92 14.35
CA ASP A 9 9.51 -2.97 14.58
C ASP A 9 10.30 -2.44 13.36
N PHE A 10 9.85 -2.77 12.15
CA PHE A 10 10.43 -2.23 10.92
C PHE A 10 10.28 -0.71 10.84
N LEU A 11 9.07 -0.19 11.07
CA LEU A 11 8.79 1.25 11.00
C LEU A 11 9.56 2.01 12.08
N GLU A 12 9.69 1.45 13.29
CA GLU A 12 10.45 2.03 14.40
C GLU A 12 11.98 1.93 14.22
N SER A 13 12.43 1.06 13.32
CA SER A 13 13.86 0.81 13.15
C SER A 13 14.65 2.08 12.84
N ARG A 14 15.84 2.18 13.44
CA ARG A 14 16.78 3.27 13.15
C ARG A 14 17.12 3.34 11.67
N ALA A 15 17.21 2.20 11.00
CA ALA A 15 17.48 2.11 9.57
C ALA A 15 16.36 2.76 8.74
N PHE A 16 15.09 2.46 9.05
CA PHE A 16 13.97 3.08 8.34
C PHE A 16 13.90 4.59 8.59
N LYS A 17 14.04 5.03 9.84
CA LYS A 17 14.10 6.46 10.18
C LYS A 17 15.23 7.18 9.43
N LYS A 18 16.41 6.58 9.36
CA LYS A 18 17.55 7.13 8.62
C LYS A 18 17.28 7.19 7.12
N SER A 19 16.63 6.17 6.55
CA SER A 19 16.27 6.17 5.13
C SER A 19 15.36 7.35 4.75
N ILE A 20 14.45 7.75 5.64
CA ILE A 20 13.60 8.93 5.45
C ILE A 20 14.45 10.20 5.41
N THR A 21 15.35 10.38 6.38
CA THR A 21 16.16 11.61 6.48
C THR A 21 17.23 11.71 5.39
N ASP A 22 17.73 10.57 4.90
CA ASP A 22 18.78 10.54 3.88
C ASP A 22 18.21 10.76 2.47
N GLN A 23 16.96 10.36 2.21
CA GLN A 23 16.36 10.36 0.86
C GLN A 23 15.44 11.56 0.59
N LEU A 24 14.99 12.28 1.64
CA LEU A 24 14.02 13.36 1.50
C LEU A 24 14.59 14.68 2.02
N PRO A 25 14.30 15.81 1.34
CA PRO A 25 14.54 17.14 1.91
C PRO A 25 13.80 17.32 3.23
N ASP A 26 14.34 18.13 4.15
CA ASP A 26 13.83 18.31 5.52
C ASP A 26 12.30 18.45 5.64
N GLY A 27 11.67 19.26 4.79
CA GLY A 27 10.22 19.45 4.79
C GLY A 27 9.45 18.16 4.49
N LYS A 28 9.91 17.40 3.50
CA LYS A 28 9.30 16.11 3.12
C LYS A 28 9.64 15.01 4.11
N ALA A 29 10.84 15.01 4.67
CA ALA A 29 11.24 14.09 5.72
C ALA A 29 10.35 14.24 6.96
N LYS A 30 10.02 15.48 7.38
CA LYS A 30 9.08 15.73 8.49
C LYS A 30 7.70 15.13 8.21
N ILE A 31 7.18 15.28 7.00
CA ILE A 31 5.89 14.70 6.61
C ILE A 31 5.95 13.17 6.65
N ALA A 32 6.99 12.56 6.06
CA ALA A 32 7.18 11.11 6.09
C ALA A 32 7.32 10.58 7.54
N LEU A 33 8.05 11.27 8.41
CA LEU A 33 8.13 10.90 9.82
C LEU A 33 6.76 10.95 10.51
N ALA A 34 5.94 11.97 10.23
CA ALA A 34 4.59 12.06 10.78
C ALA A 34 3.67 10.93 10.26
N ILE A 35 3.81 10.54 8.99
CA ILE A 35 3.11 9.37 8.42
C ILE A 35 3.50 8.09 9.17
N ARG A 36 4.80 7.88 9.37
CA ARG A 36 5.31 6.72 10.14
C ARG A 36 4.74 6.72 11.56
N ASP A 37 4.84 7.83 12.27
CA ASP A 37 4.38 7.93 13.66
C ASP A 37 2.88 7.70 13.76
N ARG A 38 2.10 8.14 12.76
CA ARG A 38 0.67 7.84 12.70
C ARG A 38 0.40 6.33 12.56
N LEU A 39 1.13 5.66 11.65
CA LEU A 39 0.98 4.21 11.44
C LEU A 39 1.32 3.40 12.70
N ILE A 40 2.33 3.81 13.46
CA ILE A 40 2.74 3.13 14.71
C ILE A 40 1.74 3.41 15.84
N ASN A 41 1.44 4.68 16.10
CA ASN A 41 0.80 5.10 17.35
C ASN A 41 -0.72 4.91 17.39
N HIS A 42 -1.40 4.91 16.24
CA HIS A 42 -2.86 4.89 16.24
C HIS A 42 -3.50 3.50 16.17
N SER A 43 -2.72 2.42 16.32
CA SER A 43 -3.23 1.03 16.25
C SER A 43 -3.93 0.67 14.93
N GLU A 44 -3.84 1.52 13.91
CA GLU A 44 -4.51 1.40 12.62
C GLU A 44 -3.89 0.28 11.75
N LEU A 45 -3.02 -0.58 12.29
CA LEU A 45 -2.47 -1.71 11.52
C LEU A 45 -3.26 -2.99 11.81
N ASN A 46 -3.69 -3.66 10.75
CA ASN A 46 -4.37 -4.95 10.83
C ASN A 46 -3.39 -6.12 11.08
N ALA A 47 -3.90 -7.35 11.02
CA ALA A 47 -3.12 -8.56 11.29
C ALA A 47 -1.86 -8.72 10.43
N PHE A 48 -1.89 -8.22 9.19
CA PHE A 48 -0.82 -8.29 8.21
C PHE A 48 0.17 -7.11 8.32
N GLY A 49 -0.15 -6.13 9.19
CA GLY A 49 0.57 -4.87 9.25
C GLY A 49 0.11 -3.84 8.21
N ALA A 50 -1.00 -4.07 7.51
CA ALA A 50 -1.57 -3.09 6.58
C ALA A 50 -2.35 -2.02 7.35
N PRO A 51 -2.41 -0.77 6.86
CA PRO A 51 -3.24 0.26 7.46
C PRO A 51 -4.74 -0.06 7.29
N ASP A 52 -5.55 0.25 8.29
CA ASP A 52 -7.01 0.13 8.28
C ASP A 52 -7.59 1.33 7.53
N LEU A 53 -7.79 1.15 6.22
CA LEU A 53 -8.21 2.21 5.33
C LEU A 53 -9.74 2.35 5.33
N LYS A 54 -10.22 3.52 5.76
CA LYS A 54 -11.65 3.88 5.65
C LYS A 54 -11.96 4.48 4.28
N GLY A 55 -10.94 5.01 3.61
CA GLY A 55 -11.01 5.59 2.28
C GLY A 55 -11.79 6.89 2.23
N THR A 56 -11.92 7.58 3.37
CA THR A 56 -12.61 8.87 3.48
C THR A 56 -11.62 10.04 3.47
N SER A 57 -10.38 9.80 3.89
CA SER A 57 -9.35 10.83 3.98
C SER A 57 -8.38 10.80 2.80
N ALA A 58 -7.76 11.94 2.47
CA ALA A 58 -6.70 12.00 1.47
C ALA A 58 -5.50 11.11 1.86
N PHE A 59 -5.23 10.97 3.16
CA PHE A 59 -4.20 10.09 3.68
C PHE A 59 -4.47 8.62 3.34
N ASP A 60 -5.71 8.15 3.56
CA ASP A 60 -6.10 6.76 3.25
C ASP A 60 -5.93 6.47 1.76
N ILE A 61 -6.33 7.43 0.92
CA ILE A 61 -6.27 7.31 -0.53
C ILE A 61 -4.83 7.32 -1.03
N CYS A 62 -3.94 8.12 -0.43
CA CYS A 62 -2.50 8.08 -0.73
C CYS A 62 -1.87 6.74 -0.35
N LEU A 63 -2.19 6.22 0.84
CA LEU A 63 -1.70 4.90 1.25
C LEU A 63 -2.22 3.81 0.32
N PHE A 64 -3.49 3.85 -0.07
CA PHE A 64 -4.01 2.92 -1.07
C PHE A 64 -3.25 3.00 -2.40
N MET A 65 -2.96 4.21 -2.88
CA MET A 65 -2.19 4.42 -4.12
C MET A 65 -0.75 3.92 -4.02
N LEU A 66 -0.08 4.06 -2.87
CA LEU A 66 1.23 3.48 -2.63
C LEU A 66 1.22 1.96 -2.86
N PHE A 67 0.23 1.26 -2.34
CA PHE A 67 0.12 -0.18 -2.55
C PHE A 67 -0.20 -0.49 -4.02
N LEU A 68 -1.07 0.29 -4.66
CA LEU A 68 -1.36 0.12 -6.09
C LEU A 68 -0.08 0.23 -6.96
N ASP A 69 0.81 1.19 -6.64
CA ASP A 69 2.09 1.42 -7.32
C ASP A 69 3.13 0.32 -7.09
N VAL A 70 3.08 -0.34 -5.92
CA VAL A 70 4.13 -1.28 -5.49
C VAL A 70 3.78 -2.73 -5.76
N LEU A 71 2.50 -3.09 -5.72
CA LEU A 71 2.07 -4.49 -5.71
C LEU A 71 2.05 -5.16 -7.09
N ASP A 72 2.38 -4.47 -8.18
CA ASP A 72 2.55 -5.03 -9.53
C ASP A 72 1.41 -6.00 -9.93
N THR A 73 1.68 -7.27 -10.25
CA THR A 73 0.64 -8.27 -10.61
C THR A 73 -0.32 -8.63 -9.47
N ASP A 74 0.04 -8.33 -8.22
CA ASP A 74 -0.78 -8.52 -7.02
C ASP A 74 -1.70 -7.31 -6.74
N SER A 75 -1.66 -6.25 -7.56
CA SER A 75 -2.52 -5.06 -7.40
C SER A 75 -4.00 -5.30 -7.72
N LYS A 76 -4.42 -6.54 -7.99
CA LYS A 76 -5.83 -6.91 -8.23
C LYS A 76 -6.72 -6.43 -7.09
N THR A 77 -7.92 -5.95 -7.42
CA THR A 77 -8.87 -5.45 -6.41
C THR A 77 -9.25 -6.49 -5.37
N GLU A 78 -9.22 -7.78 -5.71
CA GLU A 78 -9.41 -8.92 -4.80
C GLU A 78 -8.31 -9.00 -3.74
N VAL A 79 -7.05 -8.92 -4.17
CA VAL A 79 -5.89 -9.00 -3.27
C VAL A 79 -5.83 -7.74 -2.40
N MET A 80 -6.00 -6.56 -3.00
CA MET A 80 -6.05 -5.29 -2.27
C MET A 80 -7.17 -5.30 -1.21
N ALA A 81 -8.37 -5.76 -1.58
CA ALA A 81 -9.48 -5.93 -0.66
C ALA A 81 -9.12 -6.84 0.52
N GLY A 82 -8.44 -7.97 0.26
CA GLY A 82 -7.96 -8.88 1.28
C GLY A 82 -6.89 -8.25 2.20
N ILE A 83 -5.93 -7.51 1.64
CA ILE A 83 -4.88 -6.83 2.41
C ILE A 83 -5.46 -5.80 3.37
N PHE A 84 -6.41 -4.99 2.91
CA PHE A 84 -7.01 -3.92 3.71
C PHE A 84 -8.27 -4.34 4.49
N ASN A 85 -8.70 -5.60 4.35
CA ASN A 85 -9.94 -6.10 4.94
C ASN A 85 -11.18 -5.28 4.57
N VAL A 86 -11.29 -4.89 3.29
CA VAL A 86 -12.42 -4.12 2.75
C VAL A 86 -13.10 -4.84 1.60
N GLY A 87 -14.29 -4.40 1.19
CA GLY A 87 -14.94 -4.94 0.00
C GLY A 87 -14.22 -4.53 -1.31
N GLN A 88 -14.20 -5.41 -2.31
CA GLN A 88 -13.62 -5.11 -3.63
C GLN A 88 -14.25 -3.87 -4.30
N LEU A 89 -15.54 -3.62 -4.04
CA LEU A 89 -16.23 -2.43 -4.53
C LEU A 89 -15.62 -1.14 -3.96
N SER A 90 -15.13 -1.17 -2.71
CA SER A 90 -14.43 -0.04 -2.10
C SER A 90 -13.12 0.24 -2.84
N CYS A 91 -12.32 -0.79 -3.12
CA CYS A 91 -11.10 -0.63 -3.92
C CYS A 91 -11.39 -0.04 -5.30
N LYS A 92 -12.42 -0.53 -6.01
CA LYS A 92 -12.84 0.03 -7.31
C LYS A 92 -13.25 1.50 -7.21
N LYS A 93 -13.99 1.87 -6.16
CA LYS A 93 -14.38 3.27 -5.89
C LYS A 93 -13.14 4.13 -5.62
N TRP A 94 -12.19 3.66 -4.82
CA TRP A 94 -10.97 4.42 -4.51
C TRP A 94 -10.08 4.63 -5.73
N ILE A 95 -9.93 3.62 -6.60
CA ILE A 95 -9.24 3.78 -7.90
C ILE A 95 -9.95 4.83 -8.77
N LYS A 96 -11.29 4.82 -8.82
CA LYS A 96 -12.06 5.83 -9.55
C LYS A 96 -11.79 7.23 -8.99
N ARG A 97 -11.80 7.39 -7.66
CA ARG A 97 -11.51 8.67 -7.00
C ARG A 97 -10.08 9.14 -7.25
N LEU A 98 -9.10 8.26 -7.21
CA LEU A 98 -7.71 8.59 -7.58
C LEU A 98 -7.64 9.18 -8.99
N ARG A 99 -8.33 8.57 -9.96
CA ARG A 99 -8.36 9.08 -11.34
C ARG A 99 -9.13 10.41 -11.47
N SER A 100 -10.31 10.53 -10.85
CA SER A 100 -11.20 11.68 -11.09
C SER A 100 -10.97 12.87 -10.17
N GLU A 101 -10.64 12.62 -8.90
CA GLU A 101 -10.46 13.68 -7.88
C GLU A 101 -8.98 14.07 -7.76
N ALA A 102 -8.09 13.09 -7.72
CA ALA A 102 -6.66 13.34 -7.58
C ALA A 102 -5.94 13.52 -8.92
N MET A 103 -6.62 13.30 -10.05
CA MET A 103 -6.05 13.35 -11.40
C MET A 103 -4.84 12.41 -11.58
N ALA A 104 -4.83 11.28 -10.85
CA ALA A 104 -3.81 10.26 -10.98
C ALA A 104 -4.01 9.48 -12.29
N ASP A 105 -2.92 9.22 -13.00
CA ASP A 105 -2.93 8.40 -14.21
C ASP A 105 -2.65 6.95 -13.82
N ILE A 106 -3.68 6.12 -13.94
CA ILE A 106 -3.69 4.74 -13.49
C ILE A 106 -4.35 3.92 -14.59
N GLU A 107 -3.70 2.87 -15.08
CA GLU A 107 -4.28 1.97 -16.09
C GLU A 107 -4.27 0.53 -15.63
N TRP A 108 -5.25 -0.26 -16.10
CA TRP A 108 -5.20 -1.71 -15.97
C TRP A 108 -4.59 -2.30 -17.23
N VAL A 109 -3.40 -2.86 -17.12
CA VAL A 109 -2.65 -3.43 -18.25
C VAL A 109 -2.66 -4.95 -18.15
N ARG A 110 -2.91 -5.62 -19.28
CA ARG A 110 -2.74 -7.06 -19.43
C ARG A 110 -1.45 -7.32 -20.21
N PRO A 111 -0.57 -8.25 -19.78
CA PRO A 111 0.57 -8.66 -20.58
C PRO A 111 0.07 -9.20 -21.93
N GLN A 112 0.72 -8.81 -23.03
CA GLN A 112 0.32 -9.22 -24.38
C GLN A 112 0.33 -10.75 -24.58
N GLU A 113 1.08 -11.49 -23.78
CA GLU A 113 1.22 -12.96 -23.87
C GLU A 113 0.19 -13.76 -23.05
N SER A 114 -0.66 -13.12 -22.23
CA SER A 114 -1.65 -13.85 -21.43
C SER A 114 -2.92 -14.18 -22.24
N VAL A 115 -2.83 -15.17 -23.13
CA VAL A 115 -3.97 -15.67 -23.94
C VAL A 115 -4.94 -16.53 -23.10
N ARG A 116 -4.54 -16.93 -21.89
CA ARG A 116 -5.42 -17.64 -20.93
C ARG A 116 -5.18 -17.16 -19.50
N GLY A 117 -6.08 -16.29 -19.01
CA GLY A 117 -6.16 -15.94 -17.59
C GLY A 117 -6.31 -14.45 -17.30
N ASN A 118 -6.87 -14.16 -16.13
CA ASN A 118 -7.07 -12.81 -15.58
C ASN A 118 -5.76 -12.25 -14.99
N VAL A 119 -4.64 -12.36 -15.73
CA VAL A 119 -3.33 -11.88 -15.30
C VAL A 119 -3.17 -10.47 -15.83
N GLY A 120 -3.53 -9.48 -15.03
CA GLY A 120 -3.26 -8.09 -15.33
C GLY A 120 -2.82 -7.37 -14.06
N LYS A 121 -2.39 -6.12 -14.23
CA LYS A 121 -1.93 -5.26 -13.15
C LYS A 121 -2.41 -3.85 -13.33
N PHE A 122 -2.52 -3.11 -12.22
CA PHE A 122 -2.55 -1.66 -12.30
C PHE A 122 -1.14 -1.12 -12.50
N VAL A 123 -1.02 -0.13 -13.37
CA VAL A 123 0.18 0.68 -13.57
C VAL A 123 -0.17 2.10 -13.20
N VAL A 124 0.64 2.73 -12.35
CA VAL A 124 0.49 4.13 -11.94
C VAL A 124 1.53 4.95 -12.69
N TYR A 125 1.11 5.72 -13.70
CA TYR A 125 2.00 6.61 -14.46
C TYR A 125 2.18 7.97 -13.80
N SER A 126 1.17 8.43 -13.05
CA SER A 126 1.20 9.69 -12.32
C SER A 126 0.40 9.60 -11.02
N TRP A 127 0.91 10.22 -9.98
CA TRP A 127 0.25 10.35 -8.67
C TRP A 127 -0.71 11.55 -8.62
N GLY A 128 -0.80 12.32 -9.72
CA GLY A 128 -1.68 13.47 -9.84
C GLY A 128 -1.29 14.58 -8.86
N ILE A 129 -2.25 15.03 -8.05
CA ILE A 129 -2.02 16.09 -7.04
C ILE A 129 -1.14 15.64 -5.86
N PHE A 130 -0.88 14.33 -5.72
CA PHE A 130 -0.11 13.79 -4.61
C PHE A 130 1.38 13.73 -4.93
N ASP A 131 2.21 14.05 -3.94
CA ASP A 131 3.66 13.98 -4.06
C ASP A 131 4.17 12.57 -3.77
N SER A 132 4.48 11.82 -4.84
CA SER A 132 4.97 10.44 -4.75
C SER A 132 6.29 10.30 -3.99
N THR A 133 7.10 11.37 -3.92
CA THR A 133 8.43 11.29 -3.28
C THR A 133 8.30 11.03 -1.79
N VAL A 134 7.33 11.65 -1.11
CA VAL A 134 7.07 11.45 0.34
C VAL A 134 6.71 10.00 0.65
N TYR A 135 6.01 9.32 -0.26
CA TYR A 135 5.53 7.94 -0.08
C TYR A 135 6.52 6.90 -0.62
N SER A 136 7.47 7.28 -1.47
CA SER A 136 8.44 6.37 -2.08
C SER A 136 9.31 5.63 -1.06
N VAL A 137 9.63 6.28 0.07
CA VAL A 137 10.38 5.67 1.18
C VAL A 137 9.60 4.54 1.87
N PHE A 138 8.27 4.48 1.71
CA PHE A 138 7.40 3.44 2.27
C PHE A 138 7.19 2.24 1.33
N LYS A 139 7.79 2.22 0.13
CA LYS A 139 7.70 1.07 -0.78
C LYS A 139 8.14 -0.26 -0.13
N PRO A 140 9.24 -0.32 0.66
CA PRO A 140 9.62 -1.55 1.37
C PRO A 140 8.56 -2.02 2.37
N TYR A 141 7.91 -1.07 3.07
CA TYR A 141 6.80 -1.37 3.98
C TYR A 141 5.62 -2.01 3.24
N ALA A 142 5.19 -1.44 2.11
CA ALA A 142 4.08 -2.01 1.33
C ALA A 142 4.36 -3.43 0.83
N LYS A 143 5.60 -3.71 0.40
CA LYS A 143 6.03 -5.07 0.01
C LYS A 143 5.97 -6.06 1.17
N MET A 144 6.50 -5.67 2.33
CA MET A 144 6.46 -6.50 3.54
C MET A 144 5.03 -6.85 3.96
N VAL A 145 4.09 -5.91 3.83
CA VAL A 145 2.67 -6.15 4.12
C VAL A 145 2.06 -7.17 3.14
N LEU A 146 2.39 -7.09 1.85
CA LEU A 146 1.97 -8.10 0.86
C LEU A 146 2.52 -9.49 1.22
N ASP A 147 3.79 -9.58 1.59
CA ASP A 147 4.43 -10.84 1.97
C ASP A 147 3.80 -11.44 3.22
N ASN A 148 3.48 -10.61 4.21
CA ASN A 148 2.72 -11.02 5.40
C ASN A 148 1.34 -11.56 5.02
N TYR A 149 0.60 -10.87 4.14
CA TYR A 149 -0.72 -11.30 3.67
C TYR A 149 -0.65 -12.65 2.94
N LYS A 150 0.30 -12.82 2.01
CA LYS A 150 0.49 -14.07 1.27
C LYS A 150 0.83 -15.23 2.20
N SER A 151 1.67 -14.98 3.20
CA SER A 151 2.05 -15.99 4.20
C SER A 151 0.84 -16.46 5.01
N HIS A 152 -0.04 -15.54 5.44
CA HIS A 152 -1.28 -15.90 6.13
C HIS A 152 -2.22 -16.71 5.23
N LYS A 153 -2.39 -16.32 3.96
CA LYS A 153 -3.21 -17.07 3.00
C LYS A 153 -2.66 -18.46 2.68
N ALA A 154 -1.36 -18.65 2.76
CA ALA A 154 -0.75 -19.98 2.60
C ALA A 154 -1.07 -20.88 3.81
N ILE A 155 -1.01 -20.34 5.02
CA ILE A 155 -1.34 -21.07 6.26
C ILE A 155 -2.83 -21.45 6.28
N GLU A 156 -3.73 -20.51 6.00
CA GLU A 156 -5.19 -20.77 5.95
C GLU A 156 -5.54 -21.92 5.00
N LYS A 157 -4.82 -22.06 3.87
CA LYS A 157 -5.04 -23.14 2.90
C LYS A 157 -4.53 -24.51 3.37
N LEU A 158 -3.52 -24.54 4.25
CA LEU A 158 -2.99 -25.80 4.80
C LEU A 158 -3.90 -26.33 5.93
N GLU A 159 -4.66 -25.43 6.56
CA GLU A 159 -5.58 -25.75 7.66
C GLU A 159 -7.00 -26.07 7.19
N SER A 160 -7.31 -25.89 5.89
CA SER A 160 -8.62 -26.14 5.26
C SER A 160 -8.67 -27.46 4.50
#